data_AF-A0A1A6HZB6-F1
#
_entry.id   AF-A0A1A6HZB6-F1
#
_cell.length_a   1.000
_cell.length_b   1.000
_cell.length_c   1.000
_cell.angle_alpha   90.00
_cell.angle_beta   90.00
_cell.angle_gamma   90.00
#
_symmetry.space_group_name_H-M   'P 1'
#
loop_
_entity.id
_entity.type
_entity.pdbx_description
1 polymer ?
#
loop_
_entity_poly.entity_id
_entity_poly.type
_entity_poly.pdbx_seq_one_letter_code
_entity_poly.pdbx_strand_id
1 'polypeptide(L)'
;AAAQKELKVIQPEKSVSVDVGESVTLNCTVTSLLPAGPIKWFRGAGQSRHLIYSFTGEKFPRITDVADTTKRNNLNFSIHISNVTPADS
;
A
#
# COMPACT_ATOMS: atom_id res chain seq x y z
N ALA A 1 -30.52 -5.62 -11.37
CA ALA A 1 -29.24 -6.27 -11.00
C ALA A 1 -28.32 -5.20 -10.43
N ALA A 2 -27.89 -5.32 -9.17
CA ALA A 2 -26.91 -4.40 -8.62
C ALA A 2 -25.58 -4.67 -9.33
N ALA A 3 -25.01 -3.67 -10.02
CA ALA A 3 -23.68 -3.79 -10.59
C ALA A 3 -22.70 -4.07 -9.44
N GLN A 4 -22.17 -5.30 -9.37
CA GLN A 4 -21.08 -5.60 -8.46
C GLN A 4 -19.91 -4.71 -8.86
N LYS A 5 -19.52 -3.79 -7.97
CA LYS A 5 -18.39 -2.91 -8.22
C LYS A 5 -17.12 -3.76 -8.21
N GLU A 6 -16.55 -3.97 -9.39
CA GLU A 6 -15.30 -4.69 -9.57
C GLU A 6 -14.19 -4.05 -8.73
N LEU A 7 -13.40 -4.88 -8.06
CA LEU A 7 -12.20 -4.45 -7.34
C LEU A 7 -11.13 -4.03 -8.34
N LYS A 8 -10.76 -2.75 -8.29
CA LYS A 8 -9.61 -2.19 -9.00
C LYS A 8 -8.68 -1.57 -7.97
N VAL A 9 -7.40 -1.84 -8.13
CA VAL A 9 -6.33 -1.20 -7.36
C VAL A 9 -5.78 -0.04 -8.17
N ILE A 10 -5.73 1.16 -7.57
CA ILE A 10 -5.34 2.40 -8.22
C ILE A 10 -4.12 2.95 -7.48
N GLN A 11 -2.98 2.93 -8.17
CA GLN A 11 -1.75 3.60 -7.77
C GLN A 11 -1.49 4.73 -8.78
N PRO A 12 -1.77 5.99 -8.41
CA PRO A 12 -1.76 7.09 -9.37
C PRO A 12 -0.35 7.46 -9.84
N GLU A 13 0.64 7.39 -8.95
CA GLU A 13 2.03 7.65 -9.30
C GLU A 13 2.68 6.41 -9.92
N LYS A 14 3.23 6.56 -11.12
CA LYS A 14 4.05 5.52 -11.77
C LYS A 14 5.46 5.44 -11.19
N SER A 15 5.94 6.55 -10.63
CA SER A 15 7.26 6.71 -10.05
C SER A 15 7.22 7.82 -9.01
N VAL A 16 8.02 7.67 -7.96
CA VAL A 16 8.25 8.69 -6.95
C VAL A 16 9.76 8.92 -6.83
N SER A 17 10.16 10.13 -6.48
CA SER A 17 11.56 10.49 -6.19
C SER A 17 11.60 11.11 -4.81
N VAL A 18 12.59 10.69 -4.03
CA VAL A 18 12.74 11.05 -2.62
C VAL A 18 14.22 10.99 -2.29
N ASP A 19 14.70 11.93 -1.48
CA ASP A 19 16.08 11.97 -1.06
C ASP A 19 16.34 10.95 0.07
N VAL A 20 17.59 10.49 0.17
CA VAL A 20 18.00 9.55 1.23
C VAL A 20 17.77 10.19 2.60
N GLY A 21 17.17 9.44 3.52
CA GLY A 21 16.83 9.90 4.86
C GLY A 21 15.46 10.58 4.97
N GLU A 22 14.86 10.98 3.85
CA GLU A 22 13.52 11.54 3.84
C GLU A 22 12.43 10.45 3.89
N SER A 23 11.17 10.88 3.86
CA SER A 23 10.02 9.99 3.83
C SER A 23 9.24 10.15 2.54
N VAL A 24 8.59 9.07 2.10
CA VAL A 24 7.73 9.07 0.92
C VAL A 24 6.40 8.41 1.23
N THR A 25 5.33 8.91 0.61
CA THR A 25 4.02 8.27 0.64
C THR A 25 3.77 7.59 -0.70
N LEU A 26 3.45 6.29 -0.66
CA LEU A 26 3.02 5.55 -1.83
C LEU A 26 1.50 5.45 -1.81
N ASN A 27 0.84 6.09 -2.76
CA ASN A 27 -0.61 6.13 -2.80
C ASN A 27 -1.19 4.84 -3.39
N CYS A 28 -2.18 4.29 -2.71
CA CYS A 28 -2.96 3.15 -3.19
C CYS A 28 -4.40 3.28 -2.71
N THR A 29 -5.34 3.21 -3.65
CA THR A 29 -6.77 3.17 -3.34
C THR A 29 -7.45 2.03 -4.06
N VAL A 30 -8.58 1.56 -3.53
CA VAL A 30 -9.38 0.51 -4.15
C VAL A 30 -10.81 0.99 -4.43
N THR A 31 -11.42 0.47 -5.50
CA THR A 31 -12.80 0.85 -5.86
C THR A 31 -13.87 0.08 -5.07
N SER A 32 -13.51 -1.06 -4.49
CA SER A 32 -14.37 -2.02 -3.79
C SER A 32 -13.57 -2.75 -2.69
N LEU A 33 -14.25 -3.29 -1.69
CA LEU A 33 -13.65 -4.18 -0.66
C LEU A 33 -14.02 -5.65 -0.87
N LEU A 34 -14.67 -5.96 -1.98
CA LEU A 34 -15.11 -7.30 -2.33
C LEU A 34 -14.31 -7.82 -3.54
N PRO A 35 -13.83 -9.08 -3.51
CA PRO A 35 -13.95 -10.03 -2.39
C PRO A 35 -13.10 -9.62 -1.19
N ALA A 36 -13.53 -10.01 0.01
CA ALA A 36 -12.80 -9.72 1.24
C ALA A 36 -11.45 -10.44 1.24
N GLY A 37 -10.37 -9.73 1.58
CA GLY A 37 -9.03 -10.28 1.64
C GLY A 37 -8.01 -9.28 2.16
N PRO A 38 -6.79 -9.74 2.48
CA PRO A 38 -5.73 -8.87 2.95
C PRO A 38 -5.20 -8.00 1.80
N ILE A 39 -4.82 -6.77 2.13
CA ILE A 39 -4.07 -5.89 1.24
C ILE A 39 -2.62 -5.86 1.72
N LYS A 40 -1.69 -5.98 0.78
CA LYS A 40 -0.26 -6.10 1.03
C LYS A 40 0.52 -5.32 -0.02
N TRP A 41 1.60 -4.67 0.42
CA TRP A 41 2.56 -4.02 -0.45
C TRP A 41 3.76 -4.94 -0.68
N PHE A 42 4.20 -5.02 -1.93
CA PHE A 42 5.38 -5.76 -2.33
C PHE A 42 6.35 -4.86 -3.11
N ARG A 43 7.64 -5.08 -2.90
CA ARG A 43 8.70 -4.54 -3.75
C ARG A 43 9.12 -5.59 -4.78
N GLY A 44 9.29 -5.18 -6.03
CA GLY A 44 9.62 -6.08 -7.14
C GLY A 44 8.41 -6.85 -7.69
N ALA A 45 8.65 -7.77 -8.61
CA ALA A 45 7.61 -8.52 -9.33
C ALA A 45 7.90 -10.02 -9.38
N GLY A 46 6.88 -10.82 -9.72
CA GLY A 46 7.02 -12.27 -9.87
C GLY A 46 7.36 -13.00 -8.56
N GLN A 47 8.20 -14.04 -8.66
CA GLN A 47 8.60 -14.87 -7.52
C GLN A 47 9.61 -14.18 -6.59
N SER A 48 10.35 -13.20 -7.10
CA SER A 48 11.37 -12.45 -6.34
C SER A 48 10.79 -11.22 -5.63
N ARG A 49 9.47 -11.06 -5.58
CA ARG A 49 8.84 -9.94 -4.87
C ARG A 49 9.01 -10.10 -3.36
N HIS A 50 9.28 -9.00 -2.68
CA HIS A 50 9.46 -8.97 -1.23
C HIS A 50 8.27 -8.26 -0.57
N LEU A 51 7.68 -8.87 0.45
CA LEU A 51 6.66 -8.22 1.27
C LEU A 51 7.30 -7.04 2.00
N ILE A 52 6.75 -5.84 1.84
CA ILE A 52 7.21 -4.64 2.57
C ILE A 52 6.19 -4.15 3.60
N TYR A 53 4.89 -4.42 3.40
CA TYR A 53 3.86 -4.05 4.37
C TYR A 53 2.62 -4.92 4.24
N SER A 54 1.96 -5.21 5.36
CA SER A 54 0.70 -5.96 5.42
C SER A 54 -0.28 -5.26 6.36
N PHE A 55 -1.51 -5.01 5.88
CA PHE A 55 -2.59 -4.41 6.68
C PHE A 55 -3.24 -5.42 7.65
N THR A 56 -2.47 -6.38 8.15
CA THR A 56 -2.90 -7.44 9.07
C THR A 56 -2.54 -7.14 10.53
N GLY A 57 -1.98 -5.97 10.83
CA GLY A 57 -1.57 -5.56 12.18
C GLY A 57 -0.14 -5.95 12.57
N GLU A 58 0.64 -6.48 11.63
CA GLU A 58 2.08 -6.70 11.84
C GLU A 58 2.82 -5.36 11.95
N LYS A 59 3.84 -5.30 12.83
CA LYS A 59 4.62 -4.07 13.02
C LYS A 59 5.77 -4.00 12.02
N PHE A 60 5.77 -2.95 11.20
CA PHE A 60 6.87 -2.61 10.30
C PHE A 60 7.55 -1.34 10.83
N PRO A 61 8.85 -1.37 11.21
CA PRO A 61 9.49 -0.24 11.91
C PRO A 61 9.51 1.07 11.13
N ARG A 62 9.59 1.00 9.80
CA ARG A 62 9.74 2.16 8.91
C ARG A 62 8.48 2.49 8.11
N ILE A 63 7.46 1.63 8.17
CA ILE A 63 6.30 1.73 7.28
C ILE A 63 5.03 1.79 8.11
N THR A 64 4.19 2.79 7.84
CA THR A 64 2.91 3.00 8.51
C THR A 64 1.79 3.19 7.48
N ASP A 65 0.55 2.90 7.86
CA ASP A 65 -0.62 3.24 7.05
C ASP A 65 -0.96 4.74 7.15
N VAL A 66 -1.39 5.32 6.03
CA VAL A 66 -1.75 6.75 5.95
C VAL A 66 -3.17 7.00 6.46
N ALA A 67 -4.05 6.01 6.33
CA ALA A 67 -5.45 6.09 6.72
C ALA A 67 -5.77 5.02 7.76
N ASP A 68 -6.72 5.31 8.64
CA ASP A 68 -7.21 4.36 9.64
C ASP A 68 -7.90 3.16 8.96
N THR A 69 -7.13 2.08 8.84
CA THR A 69 -7.56 0.85 8.16
C THR A 69 -8.49 -0.03 9.01
N THR A 70 -8.74 0.34 10.28
CA THR A 70 -9.74 -0.33 11.12
C THR A 70 -11.18 0.04 10.72
N LYS A 71 -11.36 1.13 9.97
CA LYS A 71 -12.67 1.55 9.46
C LYS A 71 -13.12 0.62 8.34
N ARG A 72 -14.28 -0.01 8.55
CA ARG A 72 -14.87 -1.02 7.64
C ARG A 72 -15.07 -0.54 6.19
N ASN A 73 -15.20 0.76 5.95
CA ASN A 73 -15.40 1.35 4.62
C ASN A 73 -14.14 2.05 4.07
N ASN A 74 -12.98 1.85 4.70
CA ASN A 74 -11.74 2.44 4.22
C ASN A 74 -11.36 1.88 2.85
N LEU A 75 -11.14 2.76 1.89
CA LEU A 75 -10.68 2.43 0.54
C LEU A 75 -9.25 2.89 0.28
N ASN A 76 -8.61 3.54 1.27
CA ASN A 76 -7.27 4.08 1.17
C ASN A 76 -6.27 3.14 1.86
N PHE A 77 -5.41 2.53 1.06
CA PHE A 77 -4.37 1.59 1.49
C PHE A 77 -2.97 2.14 1.17
N SER A 78 -2.84 3.46 1.20
CA SER A 78 -1.57 4.16 1.03
C SER A 78 -0.67 3.93 2.24
N ILE A 79 0.63 3.82 1.99
CA ILE A 79 1.65 3.63 3.02
C ILE A 79 2.63 4.80 3.03
N HIS A 80 3.14 5.10 4.21
CA HIS A 80 4.21 6.05 4.43
C HIS A 80 5.48 5.28 4.79
N ILE A 81 6.56 5.51 4.05
CA ILE A 81 7.87 4.91 4.26
C ILE A 81 8.79 6.01 4.79
N SER A 82 9.33 5.83 5.99
CA SER A 82 10.27 6.76 6.60
C SER A 82 11.72 6.36 6.41
N ASN A 83 12.60 7.37 6.48
CA ASN A 83 14.06 7.21 6.41
C ASN A 83 14.50 6.38 5.20
N VAL A 84 14.14 6.82 3.99
CA VAL A 84 14.40 6.10 2.74
C VAL A 84 15.90 5.87 2.54
N THR A 85 16.24 4.67 2.08
CA THR A 85 17.62 4.21 1.83
C THR A 85 17.76 3.78 0.37
N PRO A 86 18.99 3.71 -0.18
CA PRO A 86 19.20 3.18 -1.52
C PRO A 86 18.67 1.75 -1.73
N ALA A 87 18.54 0.97 -0.65
CA ALA A 87 17.96 -0.38 -0.70
C ALA A 87 16.44 -0.38 -0.95
N ASP A 88 15.75 0.75 -0.82
CA ASP A 88 14.30 0.86 -1.06
C ASP A 88 13.93 1.11 -2.54
N SER A 89 14.93 1.26 -3.41
CA SER A 89 14.75 1.34 -4.87
C SER A 89 14.37 0.01 -5.52
#